data_AF-A0A9E3KAR2-F1
#
_entry.id   AF-A0A9E3KAR2-F1
#
_cell.length_a   1.000
_cell.length_b   1.000
_cell.length_c   1.000
_cell.angle_alpha   90.00
_cell.angle_beta   90.00
_cell.angle_gamma   90.00
#
_symmetry.space_group_name_H-M   'P 1'
#
loop_
_entity.id
_entity.type
_entity.pdbx_description
1 polymer ?
#
loop_
_entity_poly.entity_id
_entity_poly.type
_entity_poly.pdbx_seq_one_letter_code
_entity_poly.pdbx_strand_id
1 'polypeptide(L)'
;QAEADSNYYNISLHMYPIWQNDTKAKWLYVEQAIYTAQDKPYRQRVYKLTKEGGLYKSYVYTLKEEAKFVGAWKTPELFNLIDQDALELRSGCEVVLKRVGKNHYKGETGEKSCESTLRGAAYATSIVELRDDEVLSWDQGWDWQGNQVWGATEGAYVFKKTRSPF
;
A
#
# COMPACT_ATOMS: atom_id res chain seq x y z
N GLN A 1 -17.86 -4.66 1.77
CA GLN A 1 -17.24 -5.60 2.74
C GLN A 1 -17.64 -5.23 4.15
N ALA A 2 -17.22 -4.08 4.69
CA ALA A 2 -17.55 -3.64 6.05
C ALA A 2 -19.06 -3.56 6.37
N GLU A 3 -19.92 -3.34 5.38
CA GLU A 3 -21.38 -3.40 5.53
C GLU A 3 -21.90 -4.83 5.79
N ALA A 4 -21.20 -5.84 5.25
CA ALA A 4 -21.60 -7.25 5.33
C ALA A 4 -20.90 -8.01 6.48
N ASP A 5 -19.74 -7.53 6.95
CA ASP A 5 -18.96 -8.17 8.01
C ASP A 5 -18.34 -7.10 8.92
N SER A 6 -18.77 -7.11 10.19
CA SER A 6 -18.33 -6.16 11.23
C SER A 6 -16.88 -6.34 11.68
N ASN A 7 -16.21 -7.43 11.29
CA ASN A 7 -14.78 -7.60 11.53
C ASN A 7 -13.92 -6.67 10.65
N TYR A 8 -14.50 -6.09 9.60
CA TYR A 8 -13.84 -5.17 8.70
C TYR A 8 -14.31 -3.73 8.94
N TYR A 9 -13.35 -2.83 9.14
CA TYR A 9 -13.65 -1.40 9.14
C TYR A 9 -13.91 -0.90 7.72
N ASN A 10 -14.75 0.13 7.57
CA ASN A 10 -14.88 0.83 6.31
C ASN A 10 -13.64 1.72 6.09
N ILE A 11 -12.74 1.28 5.21
CA ILE A 11 -11.46 1.93 4.93
C ILE A 11 -11.48 2.57 3.53
N SER A 12 -11.01 3.81 3.45
CA SER A 12 -10.66 4.48 2.19
C SER A 12 -9.21 4.17 1.83
N LEU A 13 -8.97 3.78 0.57
CA LEU A 13 -7.66 3.62 -0.03
C LEU A 13 -7.53 4.58 -1.21
N HIS A 14 -6.69 5.61 -1.06
CA HIS A 14 -6.34 6.53 -2.14
C HIS A 14 -4.99 6.11 -2.73
N MET A 15 -4.92 5.95 -4.05
CA MET A 15 -3.69 5.64 -4.79
C MET A 15 -3.59 6.59 -5.97
N TYR A 16 -2.67 7.54 -5.90
CA TYR A 16 -2.57 8.65 -6.86
C TYR A 16 -1.23 8.62 -7.62
N PRO A 17 -1.21 8.63 -8.97
CA PRO A 17 0.02 8.68 -9.75
C PRO A 17 0.81 9.98 -9.54
N ILE A 18 2.09 9.85 -9.18
CA ILE A 18 3.02 10.97 -9.02
C ILE A 18 4.22 10.80 -9.95
N TRP A 19 4.96 11.89 -10.21
CA TRP A 19 6.18 11.92 -11.04
C TRP A 19 6.08 11.11 -12.34
N GLN A 20 5.00 11.33 -13.10
CA GLN A 20 4.64 10.50 -14.25
C GLN A 20 5.63 10.55 -15.42
N ASN A 21 6.56 11.50 -15.39
CA ASN A 21 7.64 11.67 -16.37
C ASN A 21 8.76 10.63 -16.21
N ASP A 22 8.80 9.84 -15.13
CA ASP A 22 9.74 8.72 -15.00
C ASP A 22 9.40 7.63 -16.04
N THR A 23 10.36 7.36 -16.92
CA THR A 23 10.25 6.36 -18.00
C THR A 23 10.64 4.96 -17.54
N LYS A 24 11.32 4.82 -16.40
CA LYS A 24 11.83 3.55 -15.86
C LYS A 24 10.95 2.97 -14.76
N ALA A 25 10.12 3.79 -14.12
CA ALA A 25 9.23 3.38 -13.05
C ALA A 25 7.88 4.10 -13.10
N LYS A 26 6.90 3.56 -12.37
CA LYS A 26 5.66 4.27 -12.03
C LYS A 26 5.61 4.53 -10.54
N TRP A 27 5.18 5.71 -10.16
CA TRP A 27 5.15 6.12 -8.77
C TRP A 27 3.73 6.42 -8.34
N LEU A 28 3.39 5.99 -7.13
CA LEU A 28 2.07 6.19 -6.54
C LEU A 28 2.24 6.76 -5.14
N TYR A 29 1.52 7.82 -4.84
CA TYR A 29 1.25 8.23 -3.48
C TYR A 29 0.05 7.44 -2.95
N VAL A 30 0.14 6.92 -1.73
CA VAL A 30 -0.88 6.04 -1.15
C VAL A 30 -1.25 6.45 0.26
N GLU A 31 -2.56 6.59 0.49
CA GLU A 31 -3.14 6.83 1.82
C GLU A 31 -4.19 5.77 2.15
N GLN A 32 -4.18 5.31 3.41
CA GLN A 32 -5.24 4.52 3.99
C GLN A 32 -5.77 5.19 5.25
N ALA A 33 -7.09 5.32 5.32
CA ALA A 33 -7.78 5.97 6.43
C ALA A 33 -9.13 5.32 6.70
N ILE A 34 -9.65 5.47 7.92
CA ILE A 34 -11.07 5.18 8.20
C ILE A 34 -11.91 6.10 7.30
N TYR A 35 -12.96 5.55 6.68
CA TYR A 35 -13.73 6.26 5.66
C TYR A 35 -14.27 7.62 6.12
N THR A 36 -14.65 7.73 7.40
CA THR A 36 -15.17 8.95 8.03
C THR A 36 -14.11 9.89 8.59
N ALA A 37 -12.82 9.51 8.59
CA ALA A 37 -11.70 10.27 9.16
C ALA A 37 -10.50 10.31 8.18
N GLN A 38 -10.76 10.72 6.94
CA GLN A 38 -9.76 10.72 5.86
C GLN A 38 -8.66 11.78 6.02
N ASP A 39 -8.86 12.78 6.89
CA ASP A 39 -7.85 13.77 7.29
C ASP A 39 -6.81 13.20 8.27
N LYS A 40 -6.98 11.95 8.73
CA LYS A 40 -6.08 11.27 9.67
C LYS A 40 -5.75 9.87 9.17
N PRO A 41 -5.04 9.74 8.03
CA PRO A 41 -4.65 8.44 7.54
C PRO A 41 -3.76 7.74 8.56
N TYR A 42 -4.04 6.47 8.82
CA TYR A 42 -3.21 5.64 9.69
C TYR A 42 -1.99 5.07 8.95
N ARG A 43 -1.98 5.16 7.62
CA ARG A 43 -0.86 4.77 6.78
C ARG A 43 -0.74 5.68 5.57
N GLN A 44 0.47 6.20 5.37
CA GLN A 44 0.86 6.95 4.20
C GLN A 44 2.14 6.34 3.60
N ARG A 45 2.20 6.11 2.30
CA ARG A 45 3.37 5.52 1.62
C ARG A 45 3.55 6.11 0.23
N VAL A 46 4.77 6.01 -0.28
CA VAL A 46 5.05 6.16 -1.72
C VAL A 46 5.45 4.79 -2.27
N TYR A 47 4.80 4.35 -3.34
CA TYR A 47 5.12 3.10 -4.02
C TYR A 47 5.86 3.38 -5.32
N LYS A 48 6.90 2.60 -5.58
CA LYS A 48 7.61 2.59 -6.87
C LYS A 48 7.41 1.24 -7.53
N LEU A 49 6.72 1.25 -8.66
CA LEU A 49 6.51 0.07 -9.50
C LEU A 49 7.57 0.01 -10.60
N THR A 50 8.38 -1.04 -10.60
CA THR A 50 9.36 -1.33 -11.65
C THR A 50 9.07 -2.67 -12.30
N LYS A 51 9.63 -2.89 -13.49
CA LYS A 51 9.66 -4.20 -14.14
C LYS A 51 11.10 -4.75 -14.12
N GLU A 52 11.29 -5.88 -13.48
CA GLU A 52 12.61 -6.50 -13.26
C GLU A 52 12.52 -8.01 -13.51
N GLY A 53 13.38 -8.55 -14.36
CA GLY A 53 13.42 -9.99 -14.62
C GLY A 53 12.09 -10.59 -15.12
N GLY A 54 11.27 -9.80 -15.81
CA GLY A 54 9.93 -10.21 -16.29
C GLY A 54 8.81 -10.13 -15.24
N LEU A 55 9.13 -9.79 -14.00
CA LEU A 55 8.19 -9.55 -12.91
C LEU A 55 7.99 -8.06 -12.68
N TYR A 56 6.88 -7.71 -12.02
CA TYR A 56 6.70 -6.37 -11.49
C TYR A 56 7.07 -6.36 -10.01
N LYS A 57 7.75 -5.31 -9.55
CA LYS A 57 8.05 -5.11 -8.13
C LYS A 57 7.50 -3.78 -7.68
N SER A 58 6.75 -3.79 -6.57
CA SER A 58 6.27 -2.59 -5.91
C SER A 58 7.10 -2.34 -4.66
N TYR A 59 8.09 -1.45 -4.76
CA TYR A 59 8.88 -1.01 -3.61
C TYR A 59 8.08 -0.02 -2.77
N VAL A 60 8.26 -0.11 -1.46
CA VAL A 60 7.54 0.72 -0.48
C VAL A 60 8.49 1.73 0.13
N TYR A 61 8.11 3.01 0.12
CA TYR A 61 8.84 4.09 0.76
C TYR A 61 7.99 4.74 1.85
N THR A 62 8.63 5.08 2.97
CA THR A 62 8.12 6.06 3.93
C THR A 62 8.50 7.46 3.48
N LEU A 63 7.69 8.44 3.87
CA LEU A 63 7.87 9.83 3.52
C LEU A 63 8.22 10.62 4.79
N LYS A 64 9.35 11.34 4.78
CA LYS A 64 9.70 12.28 5.85
C LYS A 64 8.64 13.37 5.91
N GLU A 65 8.27 13.75 7.12
CA GLU A 65 7.23 14.77 7.36
C GLU A 65 5.89 14.46 6.67
N GLU A 66 5.51 13.17 6.60
CA GLU A 66 4.28 12.66 5.95
C GLU A 66 3.00 13.46 6.28
N ALA A 67 2.92 14.05 7.48
CA ALA A 67 1.82 14.92 7.90
C ALA A 67 1.56 16.11 6.95
N LYS A 68 2.60 16.64 6.28
CA LYS A 68 2.46 17.74 5.30
C LYS A 68 1.71 17.34 4.03
N PHE A 69 1.68 16.05 3.72
CA PHE A 69 1.14 15.51 2.47
C PHE A 69 -0.22 14.84 2.65
N VAL A 70 -0.76 14.82 3.86
CA VAL A 70 -2.10 14.27 4.11
C VAL A 70 -3.14 14.97 3.23
N GLY A 71 -3.86 14.19 2.42
CA GLY A 71 -4.84 14.69 1.46
C GLY A 71 -4.25 15.32 0.20
N ALA A 72 -2.93 15.24 -0.02
CA ALA A 72 -2.25 15.87 -1.18
C ALA A 72 -2.73 15.31 -2.52
N TRP A 73 -3.36 14.13 -2.55
CA TRP A 73 -4.04 13.61 -3.76
C TRP A 73 -5.18 14.53 -4.26
N LYS A 74 -5.67 15.46 -3.43
CA LYS A 74 -6.63 16.51 -3.83
C LYS A 74 -5.95 17.72 -4.48
N THR A 75 -4.65 17.90 -4.25
CA THR A 75 -3.85 19.04 -4.72
C THR A 75 -2.50 18.53 -5.26
N PRO A 76 -2.49 17.93 -6.46
CA PRO A 76 -1.34 17.18 -6.99
C PRO A 76 -0.03 17.97 -7.06
N GLU A 77 -0.10 19.30 -7.12
CA GLU A 77 1.06 20.19 -7.14
C GLU A 77 1.92 20.06 -5.88
N LEU A 78 1.33 19.64 -4.74
CA LEU A 78 2.06 19.41 -3.48
C LEU A 78 3.11 18.31 -3.63
N PHE A 79 2.93 17.35 -4.53
CA PHE A 79 3.92 16.29 -4.75
C PHE A 79 5.22 16.80 -5.41
N ASN A 80 5.22 18.02 -5.97
CA ASN A 80 6.44 18.66 -6.47
C ASN A 80 7.33 19.19 -5.34
N LEU A 81 6.80 19.27 -4.11
CA LEU A 81 7.53 19.71 -2.92
C LEU A 81 8.20 18.55 -2.17
N ILE A 82 8.03 17.31 -2.63
CA ILE A 82 8.71 16.15 -2.05
C ILE A 82 10.16 16.17 -2.53
N ASP A 83 11.09 16.40 -1.60
CA ASP A 83 12.52 16.33 -1.88
C ASP A 83 12.96 14.90 -2.22
N GLN A 84 14.02 14.76 -3.01
CA GLN A 84 14.52 13.44 -3.45
C GLN A 84 14.96 12.56 -2.27
N ASP A 85 15.43 13.17 -1.18
CA ASP A 85 15.89 12.51 0.04
C ASP A 85 14.80 12.39 1.12
N ALA A 86 13.57 12.84 0.82
CA ALA A 86 12.41 12.68 1.70
C ALA A 86 11.87 11.24 1.70
N LEU A 87 12.26 10.42 0.72
CA LEU A 87 11.85 9.03 0.61
C LEU A 87 12.85 8.08 1.29
N GLU A 88 12.35 7.26 2.20
CA GLU A 88 13.13 6.21 2.85
C GLU A 88 12.61 4.83 2.42
N LEU A 89 13.47 4.03 1.80
CA LEU A 89 13.11 2.69 1.32
C LEU A 89 12.86 1.76 2.50
N ARG A 90 11.70 1.09 2.49
CA ARG A 90 11.41 -0.05 3.36
C ARG A 90 11.98 -1.32 2.73
N SER A 91 13.28 -1.55 2.93
CA SER A 91 13.98 -2.71 2.40
C SER A 91 13.31 -4.02 2.84
N GLY A 92 13.13 -4.96 1.91
CA GLY A 92 12.49 -6.26 2.15
C GLY A 92 10.96 -6.22 2.24
N CYS A 93 10.34 -5.03 2.12
CA CYS A 93 8.88 -4.86 2.09
C CYS A 93 8.32 -4.74 0.67
N GLU A 94 9.12 -4.95 -0.36
CA GLU A 94 8.63 -4.94 -1.73
C GLU A 94 7.65 -6.10 -2.00
N VAL A 95 6.59 -5.79 -2.73
CA VAL A 95 5.64 -6.80 -3.20
C VAL A 95 6.04 -7.23 -4.60
N VAL A 96 6.29 -8.53 -4.79
CA VAL A 96 6.62 -9.10 -6.09
C VAL A 96 5.35 -9.56 -6.78
N LEU A 97 4.96 -8.86 -7.84
CA LEU A 97 3.72 -9.05 -8.59
C LEU A 97 3.95 -9.95 -9.81
N LYS A 98 3.15 -11.01 -9.90
CA LYS A 98 3.05 -11.93 -11.02
C LYS A 98 1.72 -11.71 -11.74
N ARG A 99 1.77 -11.61 -13.07
CA ARG A 99 0.56 -11.61 -13.90
C ARG A 99 -0.01 -13.02 -13.93
N VAL A 100 -1.24 -13.19 -13.45
CA VAL A 100 -1.94 -14.48 -13.44
C VAL A 100 -3.07 -14.55 -14.48
N GLY A 101 -3.38 -13.41 -15.12
CA GLY A 101 -4.38 -13.32 -16.17
C GLY A 101 -4.39 -11.96 -16.87
N LYS A 102 -5.36 -11.74 -17.75
CA LYS A 102 -5.60 -10.41 -18.33
C LYS A 102 -6.02 -9.45 -17.21
N ASN A 103 -5.29 -8.34 -17.06
CA ASN A 103 -5.51 -7.33 -16.01
C ASN A 103 -5.61 -7.90 -14.60
N HIS A 104 -4.97 -9.06 -14.35
CA HIS A 104 -5.04 -9.77 -13.09
C HIS A 104 -3.65 -10.11 -12.61
N TYR A 105 -3.31 -9.60 -11.43
CA TYR A 105 -2.00 -9.76 -10.81
C TYR A 105 -2.17 -10.24 -9.38
N LYS A 106 -1.23 -11.07 -8.92
CA LYS A 106 -1.08 -11.45 -7.52
C LYS A 106 0.34 -11.20 -7.10
N GLY A 107 0.55 -10.74 -5.88
CA GLY A 107 1.88 -10.53 -5.35
C GLY A 107 1.91 -10.61 -3.85
N GLU A 108 3.11 -10.80 -3.35
CA GLU A 108 3.37 -10.90 -1.92
C GLU A 108 4.75 -10.34 -1.59
N THR A 109 4.95 -9.97 -0.33
CA THR A 109 6.28 -9.77 0.23
C THR A 109 7.00 -11.10 0.42
N GLY A 110 8.33 -11.07 0.59
CA GLY A 110 9.04 -12.23 1.14
C GLY A 110 8.52 -12.58 2.54
N GLU A 111 8.55 -13.86 2.90
CA GLU A 111 7.88 -14.40 4.10
C GLU A 111 8.27 -13.66 5.40
N LYS A 112 9.55 -13.31 5.57
CA LYS A 112 10.07 -12.63 6.76
C LYS A 112 10.99 -11.46 6.41
N SER A 113 10.90 -10.96 5.18
CA SER A 113 11.83 -9.94 4.67
C SER A 113 11.45 -8.53 5.12
N CYS A 114 10.17 -8.28 5.39
CA CYS A 114 9.69 -6.96 5.78
C CYS A 114 9.69 -6.79 7.30
N GLU A 115 10.76 -6.26 7.85
CA GLU A 115 10.84 -5.98 9.28
C GLU A 115 9.76 -4.99 9.73
N SER A 116 9.21 -5.23 10.91
CA SER A 116 8.19 -4.39 11.51
C SER A 116 8.28 -4.48 13.02
N THR A 117 8.19 -3.34 13.70
CA THR A 117 8.09 -3.25 15.17
C THR A 117 6.68 -2.87 15.62
N LEU A 118 5.73 -2.77 14.69
CA LEU A 118 4.37 -2.33 14.96
C LEU A 118 3.66 -3.35 15.87
N ARG A 119 3.14 -2.87 17.02
CA ARG A 119 2.33 -3.67 17.97
C ARG A 119 2.99 -5.00 18.36
N GLY A 120 4.32 -5.01 18.53
CA GLY A 120 5.06 -6.21 18.95
C GLY A 120 5.37 -7.20 17.84
N ALA A 121 5.13 -6.85 16.57
CA ALA A 121 5.60 -7.66 15.46
C ALA A 121 7.14 -7.69 15.39
N ALA A 122 7.66 -8.72 14.75
CA ALA A 122 9.02 -8.85 14.27
C ALA A 122 9.10 -8.58 12.75
N TYR A 123 8.10 -9.05 12.01
CA TYR A 123 7.97 -8.84 10.57
C TYR A 123 6.50 -8.67 10.18
N ALA A 124 6.29 -8.16 8.98
CA ALA A 124 4.99 -8.06 8.35
C ALA A 124 4.97 -8.83 7.04
N THR A 125 3.81 -9.36 6.67
CA THR A 125 3.55 -9.91 5.35
C THR A 125 2.46 -9.09 4.68
N SER A 126 2.58 -8.92 3.36
CA SER A 126 1.53 -8.35 2.53
C SER A 126 1.23 -9.29 1.38
N ILE A 127 -0.05 -9.64 1.19
CA ILE A 127 -0.55 -10.32 0.01
C ILE A 127 -1.49 -9.36 -0.70
N VAL A 128 -1.29 -9.18 -2.00
CA VAL A 128 -2.04 -8.25 -2.84
C VAL A 128 -2.56 -8.97 -4.08
N GLU A 129 -3.81 -8.72 -4.43
CA GLU A 129 -4.39 -9.16 -5.69
C GLU A 129 -5.06 -7.97 -6.37
N LEU A 130 -4.72 -7.75 -7.64
CA LEU A 130 -5.15 -6.60 -8.42
C LEU A 130 -6.00 -7.07 -9.60
N ARG A 131 -7.17 -6.45 -9.77
CA ARG A 131 -8.11 -6.64 -10.88
C ARG A 131 -8.48 -5.27 -11.46
N ASP A 132 -9.29 -5.24 -12.52
CA ASP A 132 -9.66 -4.00 -13.23
C ASP A 132 -10.29 -2.92 -12.32
N ASP A 133 -11.13 -3.34 -11.39
CA ASP A 133 -11.93 -2.48 -10.51
C ASP A 133 -11.79 -2.85 -9.03
N GLU A 134 -10.82 -3.68 -8.67
CA GLU A 134 -10.67 -4.21 -7.32
C GLU A 134 -9.21 -4.39 -6.92
N VAL A 135 -8.92 -4.05 -5.66
CA VAL A 135 -7.66 -4.35 -4.98
C VAL A 135 -8.00 -5.15 -3.73
N LEU A 136 -7.48 -6.37 -3.63
CA LEU A 136 -7.43 -7.11 -2.39
C LEU A 136 -6.09 -6.87 -1.74
N SER A 137 -6.09 -6.55 -0.44
CA SER A 137 -4.87 -6.32 0.33
C SER A 137 -5.00 -6.98 1.69
N TRP A 138 -4.05 -7.86 2.01
CA TRP A 138 -3.99 -8.57 3.27
C TRP A 138 -2.64 -8.30 3.92
N ASP A 139 -2.65 -7.38 4.87
CA ASP A 139 -1.47 -7.03 5.66
C ASP A 139 -1.59 -7.63 7.06
N GLN A 140 -0.57 -8.37 7.48
CA GLN A 140 -0.51 -9.04 8.77
C GLN A 140 0.86 -8.82 9.41
N GLY A 141 0.88 -8.73 10.73
CA GLY A 141 2.11 -8.68 11.52
C GLY A 141 2.29 -9.92 12.36
N TRP A 142 3.54 -10.37 12.47
CA TRP A 142 3.90 -11.63 13.08
C TRP A 142 5.03 -11.43 14.09
N ASP A 143 4.95 -12.09 15.24
CA ASP A 143 6.08 -12.17 16.17
C ASP A 143 7.15 -13.18 15.71
N TRP A 144 8.25 -13.29 16.47
CA TRP A 144 9.33 -14.24 16.17
C TRP A 144 8.92 -15.72 16.32
N GLN A 145 7.85 -16.00 17.05
CA GLN A 145 7.30 -17.35 17.23
C GLN A 145 6.35 -17.74 16.09
N GLY A 146 5.99 -16.79 15.22
CA GLY A 146 5.06 -17.01 14.11
C GLY A 146 3.59 -16.79 14.49
N ASN A 147 3.31 -16.17 15.64
CA ASN A 147 1.94 -15.79 15.98
C ASN A 147 1.58 -14.46 15.31
N GLN A 148 0.37 -14.37 14.77
CA GLN A 148 -0.16 -13.11 14.27
C GLN A 148 -0.47 -12.17 15.45
N VAL A 149 0.10 -10.97 15.42
CA VAL A 149 -0.07 -9.94 16.47
C VAL A 149 -0.96 -8.77 16.05
N TRP A 150 -1.11 -8.55 14.74
CA TRP A 150 -2.05 -7.57 14.20
C TRP A 150 -2.43 -7.91 12.75
N GLY A 151 -3.45 -7.21 12.24
CA GLY A 151 -4.00 -7.41 10.89
C GLY A 151 -5.29 -8.22 10.93
N ALA A 152 -5.94 -8.36 9.78
CA ALA A 152 -7.16 -9.17 9.66
C ALA A 152 -6.81 -10.66 9.73
N THR A 153 -7.63 -11.45 10.42
CA THR A 153 -7.49 -12.92 10.52
C THR A 153 -8.38 -13.66 9.51
N GLU A 154 -9.56 -13.09 9.22
CA GLU A 154 -10.58 -13.74 8.38
C GLU A 154 -10.33 -13.60 6.87
N GLY A 155 -9.37 -12.76 6.48
CA GLY A 155 -8.97 -12.57 5.08
C GLY A 155 -8.70 -11.12 4.70
N ALA A 156 -8.42 -10.90 3.42
CA ALA A 156 -8.04 -9.62 2.85
C ALA A 156 -9.12 -8.54 2.97
N TYR A 157 -8.69 -7.28 3.09
CA TYR A 157 -9.55 -6.14 2.76
C TYR A 157 -9.79 -6.11 1.25
N VAL A 158 -11.04 -5.87 0.86
CA VAL A 158 -11.46 -5.79 -0.54
C VAL A 158 -11.87 -4.36 -0.86
N PHE A 159 -11.02 -3.67 -1.60
CA PHE A 159 -11.24 -2.30 -2.06
C PHE A 159 -11.83 -2.31 -3.46
N LYS A 160 -13.08 -1.87 -3.59
CA LYS A 160 -13.71 -1.65 -4.90
C LYS A 160 -13.44 -0.22 -5.36
N LYS A 161 -13.04 -0.09 -6.62
CA LYS A 161 -12.80 1.20 -7.25
C LYS A 161 -14.07 2.01 -7.27
N THR A 162 -14.05 3.15 -6.60
CA THR A 162 -15.09 4.16 -6.72
C THR A 162 -14.78 5.07 -7.90
N ARG A 163 -15.80 5.65 -8.52
CA ARG A 163 -15.56 6.69 -9.54
C ARG A 163 -14.86 7.85 -8.85
N SER A 164 -13.70 8.25 -9.38
CA SER A 164 -13.04 9.48 -8.95
C SER A 164 -14.02 10.63 -9.18
N PRO A 165 -14.33 11.45 -8.17
CA PRO A 165 -15.06 12.71 -8.39
C PRO A 165 -14.19 13.78 -9.08
N PHE A 166 -12.94 13.44 -9.43
CA PHE A 166 -11.94 14.31 -10.06
C PHE A 166 -11.37 13.64 -11.31
#